data_AF-A0A960I4D0-F1
#
_entry.id   AF-A0A960I4D0-F1
#
_cell.length_a   1.000
_cell.length_b   1.000
_cell.length_c   1.000
_cell.angle_alpha   90.00
_cell.angle_beta   90.00
_cell.angle_gamma   90.00
#
_symmetry.space_group_name_H-M   'P 1'
#
loop_
_entity.id
_entity.type
_entity.pdbx_description
1 polymer ?
#
loop_
_entity_poly.entity_id
_entity_poly.type
_entity_poly.pdbx_seq_one_letter_code
_entity_poly.pdbx_strand_id
1 'polypeptide(L)' 'GGFYLGSIGGPAARLAQDCITKVEVLEMPELGMEAVWKIEVQDFPAFIVVDDKGNDFFDLVNRPYGGTPVTLH' A
#
# COMPACT_ATOMS: atom_id res chain seq x y z
N GLY A 1 -5.98 -16.81 -2.66
CA GLY A 1 -4.91 -15.91 -3.11
C GLY A 1 -5.36 -14.49 -2.82
N GLY A 2 -4.61 -13.76 -2.01
CA GLY A 2 -4.85 -12.34 -1.72
C GLY A 2 -3.69 -11.49 -2.24
N PHE A 3 -3.83 -10.17 -2.19
CA PHE A 3 -2.82 -9.22 -2.64
C PHE A 3 -2.54 -8.21 -1.54
N TYR A 4 -1.29 -7.79 -1.40
CA TYR A 4 -0.92 -6.64 -0.59
C TYR A 4 -0.61 -5.45 -1.50
N LEU A 5 -1.40 -4.39 -1.37
CA LEU A 5 -1.22 -3.15 -2.12
C LEU A 5 -0.54 -2.11 -1.23
N GLY A 6 0.65 -1.65 -1.64
CA GLY A 6 1.40 -0.61 -0.95
C GLY A 6 1.06 0.77 -1.50
N SER A 7 0.53 1.65 -0.64
CA SER A 7 0.42 3.09 -0.91
C SER A 7 1.75 3.80 -0.64
N ILE A 8 1.94 4.98 -1.22
CA ILE A 8 3.05 5.86 -0.87
C ILE A 8 2.81 6.43 0.53
N GLY A 9 3.75 6.24 1.45
CA GLY A 9 3.74 6.85 2.77
C GLY A 9 4.25 8.29 2.74
N GLY A 10 3.59 9.20 3.49
CA GLY A 10 3.97 10.61 3.59
C GLY A 10 2.97 11.64 3.02
N PRO A 11 2.48 11.52 1.77
CA PRO A 11 1.65 12.54 1.13
C PRO A 11 0.17 12.50 1.56
N ALA A 12 -0.10 12.35 2.87
CA ALA A 12 -1.45 12.13 3.40
C ALA A 12 -2.44 13.26 3.07
N ALA A 13 -2.01 14.53 3.14
CA ALA A 13 -2.86 15.67 2.82
C ALA A 13 -3.32 15.67 1.35
N ARG A 14 -2.43 15.31 0.43
CA ARG A 14 -2.76 15.18 -0.99
C ARG A 14 -3.68 14.01 -1.25
N LEU A 15 -3.41 12.85 -0.66
CA LEU A 15 -4.28 11.69 -0.78
C LEU A 15 -5.69 11.98 -0.25
N ALA A 16 -5.80 12.66 0.89
CA ALA A 16 -7.09 13.05 1.46
C ALA A 16 -7.85 14.03 0.57
N GLN A 17 -7.16 15.00 -0.03
CA GLN A 17 -7.79 16.01 -0.90
C GLN A 17 -8.21 15.44 -2.25
N ASP A 18 -7.34 14.66 -2.88
CA ASP A 18 -7.46 14.30 -4.30
C ASP A 18 -8.09 12.90 -4.50
N CYS A 19 -7.96 12.00 -3.51
CA CYS A 19 -8.35 10.59 -3.68
C CYS A 19 -9.48 10.12 -2.76
N ILE A 20 -9.74 10.77 -1.61
CA ILE A 20 -10.78 10.34 -0.67
C ILE A 20 -12.07 11.13 -0.94
N THR A 21 -13.10 10.45 -1.42
CA THR A 21 -14.37 11.08 -1.82
C THR A 21 -15.43 11.04 -0.71
N LYS A 22 -15.33 10.08 0.22
CA LYS A 22 -16.23 9.95 1.37
C LYS A 22 -15.56 9.24 2.54
N VAL A 23 -15.93 9.60 3.76
CA VAL A 23 -15.48 8.97 5.01
C VAL A 23 -16.68 8.77 5.94
N GLU A 24 -16.91 7.55 6.41
CA GLU A 24 -17.94 7.22 7.40
C GLU A 24 -17.38 6.26 8.47
N VAL A 25 -17.74 6.48 9.75
CA VAL A 25 -17.43 5.52 10.82
C VAL A 25 -18.34 4.32 10.65
N LEU A 26 -17.75 3.13 10.55
CA LEU A 26 -18.48 1.88 10.40
C LEU A 26 -18.71 1.19 11.76
N GLU A 27 -17.69 1.16 12.62
CA GLU A 27 -17.74 0.45 13.91
C GLU A 27 -16.75 1.05 14.93
N MET A 28 -17.01 0.85 16.23
CA MET A 28 -16.16 1.27 17.37
C MET A 28 -15.82 2.78 17.39
N PRO A 29 -16.80 3.69 17.35
CA PRO A 29 -16.57 5.14 17.34
C PRO A 29 -15.79 5.67 18.56
N GLU A 30 -15.83 4.96 19.68
CA GLU A 30 -15.11 5.30 20.91
C GLU A 30 -13.59 5.23 20.77
N LEU A 31 -13.06 4.50 19.77
CA LEU A 31 -11.63 4.41 19.48
C LEU A 31 -11.09 5.65 18.73
N GLY A 32 -11.95 6.63 18.42
CA GLY A 32 -11.55 7.88 17.77
C GLY A 32 -10.94 7.62 16.40
N MET A 33 -9.67 8.03 16.20
CA MET A 33 -8.98 7.86 14.92
C MET A 33 -8.73 6.39 14.55
N GLU A 34 -8.74 5.48 15.53
CA GLU A 34 -8.51 4.04 15.35
C GLU A 34 -9.79 3.24 15.06
N ALA A 35 -10.95 3.90 14.97
CA ALA A 35 -12.22 3.27 14.62
C ALA A 35 -12.16 2.56 13.25
N VAL A 36 -13.11 1.66 12.97
CA VAL A 36 -13.23 1.09 11.62
C VAL A 36 -13.90 2.11 10.73
N TRP A 37 -13.19 2.55 9.69
CA TRP A 37 -13.69 3.53 8.72
C TRP A 37 -14.04 2.85 7.41
N LYS A 38 -15.20 3.22 6.86
CA LYS A 38 -15.51 2.97 5.46
C LYS A 38 -15.21 4.24 4.69
N ILE A 39 -14.29 4.13 3.73
CA ILE A 39 -13.90 5.22 2.84
C ILE A 39 -14.25 4.87 1.41
N GLU A 40 -14.68 5.87 0.66
CA GLU A 40 -14.80 5.79 -0.79
C GLU A 40 -13.61 6.53 -1.39
N VAL A 41 -12.94 5.90 -2.35
CA VAL A 41 -11.74 6.46 -2.99
C VAL A 41 -11.85 6.41 -4.50
N GLN A 42 -11.22 7.38 -5.14
CA GLN A 42 -11.07 7.47 -6.59
C GLN A 42 -9.60 7.71 -6.93
N ASP A 43 -9.09 7.04 -7.97
CA ASP A 43 -7.72 7.20 -8.48
C ASP A 43 -6.62 7.09 -7.41
N PHE A 44 -6.82 6.20 -6.43
CA PHE A 44 -5.90 6.02 -5.30
C PHE A 44 -4.64 5.23 -5.74
N PRO A 45 -3.44 5.82 -5.67
CA PRO A 45 -2.23 5.18 -6.17
C PRO A 45 -1.75 4.08 -5.22
N ALA A 46 -1.49 2.89 -5.76
CA ALA A 46 -0.88 1.78 -5.03
C ALA A 46 -0.07 0.86 -5.96
N PHE A 47 0.84 0.09 -5.37
CA PHE A 47 1.65 -0.92 -6.04
C PHE A 47 1.33 -2.31 -5.49
N ILE A 48 1.40 -3.35 -6.32
CA ILE A 48 1.37 -4.73 -5.81
C ILE A 48 2.72 -5.00 -5.15
N VAL A 49 2.70 -5.20 -3.83
CA VAL A 49 3.88 -5.54 -3.03
C VAL A 49 4.00 -7.05 -2.90
N VAL A 50 2.88 -7.72 -2.58
CA VAL A 50 2.79 -9.19 -2.52
C VAL A 50 1.66 -9.66 -3.41
N ASP A 51 1.92 -10.67 -4.23
CA ASP A 51 0.92 -11.28 -5.10
C ASP A 51 0.40 -12.62 -4.58
N ASP A 52 -0.58 -13.17 -5.29
CA ASP A 52 -1.22 -14.44 -4.95
C ASP A 52 -0.39 -15.69 -5.29
N LYS A 53 0.85 -15.52 -5.77
CA LYS A 53 1.76 -16.59 -6.22
C LYS A 53 2.99 -16.72 -5.33
N GLY A 54 3.07 -15.95 -4.24
CA GLY A 54 4.19 -15.97 -3.32
C GLY A 54 5.34 -15.05 -3.71
N ASN A 55 5.12 -14.11 -4.64
CA ASN A 55 6.10 -13.07 -4.93
C ASN A 55 5.97 -11.92 -3.93
N ASP A 56 7.11 -11.44 -3.41
CA ASP A 56 7.20 -10.27 -2.53
C ASP A 56 8.27 -9.30 -3.06
N PHE A 57 7.89 -8.03 -3.27
CA PHE A 57 8.76 -6.97 -3.75
C PHE A 57 9.94 -6.71 -2.79
N PHE A 58 9.71 -6.71 -1.48
CA PHE A 58 10.75 -6.40 -0.50
C PHE A 58 11.74 -7.54 -0.32
N ASP A 59 11.33 -8.79 -0.54
CA ASP A 59 12.25 -9.93 -0.57
C ASP A 59 13.27 -9.82 -1.70
N LEU A 60 12.91 -9.24 -2.84
CA LEU A 60 13.82 -9.03 -3.97
C LEU A 60 14.90 -8.00 -3.62
N VAL A 61 14.53 -6.94 -2.89
CA VAL A 61 15.42 -5.82 -2.55
C VAL A 61 16.29 -6.13 -1.33
N ASN A 62 15.76 -6.90 -0.37
CA ASN A 62 16.45 -7.20 0.90
C ASN A 62 17.38 -8.42 0.82
N ARG A 63 17.43 -9.13 -0.32
CA ARG A 63 18.40 -10.21 -0.51
C ARG A 63 19.82 -9.61 -0.48
N PRO A 64 20.73 -10.12 0.38
CA PRO A 64 22.14 -9.74 0.29
C PRO A 64 22.62 -10.06 -1.12
N TYR A 65 23.34 -9.11 -1.73
CA TYR A 65 23.83 -9.17 -3.11
C TYR A 65 24.80 -10.36 -3.27
N GLY A 66 24.26 -11.56 -3.42
CA GLY A 66 24.99 -12.78 -3.72
C GLY A 66 25.32 -12.81 -5.20
N GLY A 67 26.33 -12.03 -5.60
CA GLY A 67 27.02 -11.99 -6.88
C GLY A 67 26.33 -12.58 -8.13
N THR A 68 26.04 -11.73 -9.11
CA THR A 68 26.29 -12.04 -10.54
C THR A 68 26.51 -10.73 -11.31
N PRO A 69 27.53 -10.63 -12.18
CA PRO A 69 27.86 -9.39 -12.87
C PRO A 69 26.85 -9.16 -13.99
N VAL A 70 26.14 -8.03 -13.97
CA VAL A 70 25.51 -7.52 -15.18
C VAL A 70 26.63 -6.98 -16.05
N THR A 71 27.12 -7.79 -17.01
CA THR A 71 27.86 -7.24 -18.14
C THR A 71 26.86 -6.47 -18.97
N LEU A 72 26.97 -5.14 -18.95
CA LEU A 72 26.34 -4.27 -19.93
C LEU A 72 26.83 -4.69 -21.32
N HIS A 73 25.91 -5.16 -22.17
CA HIS A 73 26.05 -5.20 -23.63
C HIS A 73 25.18 -4.12 -24.24
#